data_AF-A0A9W8E472-F1
#
_entry.id   AF-A0A9W8E472-F1
#
_cell.length_a   1.000
_cell.length_b   1.000
_cell.length_c   1.000
_cell.angle_alpha   90.00
_cell.angle_beta   90.00
_cell.angle_gamma   90.00
#
_symmetry.space_group_name_H-M   'P 1'
#
loop_
_entity.id
_entity.type
_entity.pdbx_description
1 polymer ?
#
loop_
_entity_poly.entity_id
_entity_poly.type
_entity_poly.pdbx_seq_one_letter_code
_entity_poly.pdbx_strand_id
1 'polypeptide(L)'
;MRAFKAILNLNWGAHEVLAYPRCVSNICHSLDSPLPQVRKLAVELLTFLCYSDFPHGHELVLQGMESFQRFRSMQYRFEPWLVALERTIDGRGRMGSMVGASQEVRQLGMVENDLIQYALCNVLLMNALVEVCEDIDVRIHLRQELQKCGINRIRDKLLALNNEHIQQQLEKYARVAEHDNNELMEFHHYQALQDMSDPHEVFEALLMSLEGRSSEAFVSILQHLLLIREDTETKNRYLQLIDQLVSQIVLDGRGVDSDFSSTFGVSVATLAAKFSDEEQLLDTLKELNETKEQLEQVRHAKSQLELEVSMKADGLVQALKDKVLTLEDLLRASRHTISSLHNQIKELREQFQAKLASRDTQLKQIVKSFQNQVDEQAEFTSDHDLLMLENKALREGDVLDLVEEPVEPGTDAPVRQRWRVNQKKLDREIERLQKEMVAQ
;
A
#
# COMPACT_ATOMS: atom_id res chain seq x y z
N MET A 1 12.08 19.41 70.04
CA MET A 1 10.66 19.00 69.93
C MET A 1 9.65 19.99 70.50
N ARG A 2 9.66 20.35 71.80
CA ARG A 2 8.70 21.34 72.33
C ARG A 2 8.76 22.71 71.62
N ALA A 3 9.96 23.17 71.27
CA ALA A 3 10.15 24.37 70.45
C ALA A 3 9.55 24.21 69.03
N PHE A 4 9.78 23.08 68.36
CA PHE A 4 9.12 22.79 67.08
C PHE A 4 7.60 22.83 67.18
N LYS A 5 7.00 22.26 68.25
CA LYS A 5 5.55 22.37 68.49
C LYS A 5 5.08 23.81 68.58
N ALA A 6 5.79 24.65 69.33
CA ALA A 6 5.44 26.06 69.47
C ALA A 6 5.53 26.81 68.13
N ILE A 7 6.53 26.50 67.29
CA ILE A 7 6.72 27.10 65.96
C ILE A 7 5.63 26.62 64.99
N LEU A 8 5.38 25.31 64.93
CA LEU A 8 4.39 24.71 64.02
C LEU A 8 2.94 25.12 64.32
N ASN A 9 2.66 25.53 65.56
CA ASN A 9 1.37 26.11 65.93
C ASN A 9 1.13 27.50 65.32
N LEU A 10 2.14 28.12 64.70
CA LEU A 10 2.01 29.39 63.97
C LEU A 10 1.98 29.08 62.47
N ASN A 11 1.01 29.62 61.73
CA ASN A 11 0.87 29.37 60.29
C ASN A 11 2.17 29.66 59.50
N TRP A 12 2.82 30.80 59.77
CA TRP A 12 4.10 31.13 59.14
C TRP A 12 5.24 30.20 59.57
N GLY A 13 5.20 29.71 60.81
CA GLY A 13 6.20 28.78 61.34
C GLY A 13 6.10 27.40 60.70
N ALA A 14 4.89 26.96 60.35
CA ALA A 14 4.67 25.76 59.54
C ALA A 14 5.31 25.88 58.16
N HIS A 15 5.04 26.97 57.43
CA HIS A 15 5.67 27.22 56.12
C HIS A 15 7.21 27.30 56.22
N GLU A 16 7.75 27.95 57.25
CA GLU A 16 9.21 28.02 57.43
C GLU A 16 9.82 26.63 57.67
N VAL A 17 9.19 25.78 58.49
CA VAL A 17 9.67 24.41 58.73
C VAL A 17 9.64 23.58 57.43
N LEU A 18 8.61 23.75 56.60
CA LEU A 18 8.47 23.07 55.31
C LEU A 18 9.44 23.60 54.24
N ALA A 19 9.89 24.86 54.36
CA ALA A 19 10.92 25.41 53.48
C ALA A 19 12.31 24.79 53.71
N TYR A 20 12.54 24.17 54.87
CA TYR A 20 13.82 23.50 55.20
C TYR A 20 13.62 21.99 55.46
N PRO A 21 13.77 21.12 54.44
CA PRO A 21 13.57 19.66 54.54
C PRO A 21 14.31 18.96 55.69
N ARG A 22 15.49 19.50 56.07
CA ARG A 22 16.28 19.00 57.21
C ARG A 22 15.52 19.07 58.54
N CYS A 23 14.63 20.04 58.71
CA CYS A 23 13.80 20.16 59.92
C CYS A 23 12.87 18.93 60.05
N VAL A 24 12.18 18.57 58.96
CA VAL A 24 11.29 17.40 58.91
C VAL A 24 12.09 16.11 59.10
N SER A 25 13.24 15.98 58.43
CA SER A 25 14.15 14.85 58.64
C SER A 25 14.57 14.70 60.11
N ASN A 26 14.95 15.78 60.79
CA ASN A 26 15.34 15.74 62.21
C ASN A 26 14.17 15.37 63.14
N ILE A 27 12.93 15.73 62.77
CA ILE A 27 11.73 15.28 63.48
C ILE A 27 11.56 13.76 63.30
N CYS A 28 11.74 13.22 62.09
CA CYS A 28 11.69 11.77 61.84
C CYS A 28 12.75 11.00 62.64
N HIS A 29 14.00 11.50 62.71
CA HIS A 29 15.04 10.90 63.56
C HIS A 29 14.67 10.88 65.05
N SER A 30 13.75 11.76 65.50
CA SER A 30 13.30 11.78 66.90
C SER A 30 12.32 10.63 67.24
N LEU A 31 11.87 9.86 66.25
CA LEU A 31 10.96 8.73 66.43
C LEU A 31 11.59 7.53 67.16
N ASP A 32 12.92 7.43 67.20
CA ASP A 32 13.64 6.41 67.98
C ASP A 32 14.12 6.88 69.35
N SER A 33 13.76 8.12 69.74
CA SER A 33 14.25 8.72 70.98
C SER A 33 14.00 7.77 72.16
N PRO A 34 14.95 7.64 73.11
CA PRO A 34 14.75 6.81 74.30
C PRO A 34 13.61 7.33 75.19
N LEU A 35 13.19 8.59 75.00
CA LEU A 35 12.11 9.23 75.75
C LEU A 35 10.77 9.10 75.00
N PRO A 36 9.78 8.36 75.54
CA PRO A 36 8.48 8.16 74.87
C PRO A 36 7.71 9.47 74.63
N GLN A 37 7.86 10.46 75.52
CA GLN A 37 7.25 11.78 75.35
C GLN A 37 7.77 12.51 74.11
N VAL A 38 9.06 12.32 73.78
CA VAL A 38 9.68 12.90 72.59
C VAL A 38 9.17 12.19 71.34
N ARG A 39 9.09 10.86 71.38
CA ARG A 39 8.51 10.06 70.28
C ARG A 39 7.06 10.44 70.02
N LYS A 40 6.22 10.53 71.07
CA LYS A 40 4.82 10.97 70.96
C LYS A 40 4.72 12.32 70.27
N LEU A 41 5.52 13.29 70.72
CA LEU A 41 5.51 14.62 70.12
C LEU A 41 6.02 14.61 68.67
N ALA A 42 7.03 13.80 68.34
CA ALA A 42 7.48 13.64 66.96
C ALA A 42 6.35 13.16 66.06
N VAL A 43 5.65 12.10 66.49
CA VAL A 43 4.49 11.55 65.78
C VAL A 43 3.39 12.59 65.60
N GLU A 44 2.99 13.32 66.64
CA GLU A 44 2.00 14.41 66.55
C GLU A 44 2.38 15.46 65.50
N LEU A 45 3.64 15.89 65.49
CA LEU A 45 4.11 16.91 64.55
C LEU A 45 4.17 16.36 63.12
N LEU A 46 4.59 15.12 62.90
CA LEU A 46 4.58 14.51 61.58
C LEU A 46 3.15 14.32 61.05
N THR A 47 2.21 13.93 61.91
CA THR A 47 0.79 13.85 61.54
C THR A 47 0.29 15.20 61.07
N PHE A 48 0.58 16.28 61.81
CA PHE A 48 0.22 17.63 61.40
C PHE A 48 0.87 18.04 60.06
N LEU A 49 2.16 17.72 59.87
CA LEU A 49 2.89 18.04 58.65
C LEU A 49 2.35 17.30 57.42
N CYS A 50 1.83 16.08 57.57
CA CYS A 50 1.19 15.35 56.46
C CYS A 50 0.01 16.15 55.87
N TYR A 51 -0.76 16.84 56.72
CA TYR A 51 -1.89 17.67 56.28
C TYR A 51 -1.52 19.13 55.98
N SER A 52 -0.31 19.55 56.36
CA SER A 52 0.13 20.93 56.18
C SER A 52 0.71 21.10 54.78
N ASP A 53 0.14 22.02 53.99
CA ASP A 53 0.66 22.36 52.65
C ASP A 53 0.77 21.11 51.73
N PHE A 54 -0.28 20.27 51.72
CA PHE A 54 -0.33 19.09 50.87
C PHE A 54 -0.30 19.49 49.37
N PRO A 55 0.50 18.82 48.52
CA PRO A 55 1.26 17.57 48.76
C PRO A 55 2.65 17.74 49.38
N HIS A 56 3.21 18.95 49.37
CA HIS A 56 4.61 19.23 49.74
C HIS A 56 4.97 18.77 51.17
N GLY A 57 4.12 19.05 52.16
CA GLY A 57 4.39 18.64 53.54
C GLY A 57 4.43 17.13 53.75
N HIS A 58 3.54 16.40 53.08
CA HIS A 58 3.50 14.94 53.12
C HIS A 58 4.72 14.31 52.44
N GLU A 59 5.11 14.83 51.27
CA GLU A 59 6.30 14.38 50.54
C GLU A 59 7.56 14.52 51.41
N LEU A 60 7.72 15.67 52.09
CA LEU A 60 8.84 15.88 53.02
C LEU A 60 8.84 14.92 54.22
N VAL A 61 7.66 14.51 54.70
CA VAL A 61 7.55 13.50 55.76
C VAL A 61 8.04 12.15 55.24
N LEU A 62 7.61 11.73 54.04
CA LEU A 62 8.06 10.49 53.41
C LEU A 62 9.58 10.49 53.16
N GLN A 63 10.12 11.55 52.59
CA GLN A 63 11.57 11.73 52.42
C GLN A 63 12.32 11.73 53.75
N GLY A 64 11.75 12.34 54.79
CA GLY A 64 12.30 12.33 56.14
C GLY A 64 12.34 10.93 56.76
N MET A 65 11.32 10.10 56.51
CA MET A 65 11.29 8.71 56.95
C MET A 65 12.28 7.83 56.17
N GLU A 66 12.47 8.07 54.88
CA GLU A 66 13.52 7.42 54.09
C GLU A 66 14.92 7.77 54.64
N SER A 67 15.18 9.06 54.90
CA SER A 67 16.41 9.52 55.55
C SER A 67 16.66 8.82 56.88
N PHE A 68 15.60 8.65 57.68
CA PHE A 68 15.64 7.95 58.95
C PHE A 68 15.93 6.44 58.80
N GLN A 69 15.35 5.78 57.80
CA GLN A 69 15.67 4.40 57.44
C GLN A 69 17.14 4.23 57.04
N ARG A 70 17.67 5.12 56.21
CA ARG A 70 19.10 5.12 55.84
C ARG A 70 19.99 5.28 57.07
N PHE A 71 19.64 6.21 57.97
CA PHE A 71 20.37 6.44 59.22
C PHE A 71 20.40 5.20 60.13
N ARG A 72 19.29 4.46 60.20
CA ARG A 72 19.19 3.21 60.98
C ARG A 72 19.64 1.96 60.23
N SER A 73 20.00 2.08 58.95
CA SER A 73 20.42 0.97 58.08
C SER A 73 19.39 -0.17 58.06
N MET A 74 18.11 0.19 58.03
CA MET A 74 16.98 -0.75 57.93
C MET A 74 16.55 -0.93 56.48
N GLN A 75 15.70 -1.91 56.19
CA GLN A 75 15.33 -2.23 54.80
C GLN A 75 14.23 -1.31 54.29
N TYR A 76 13.22 -1.04 55.11
CA TYR A 76 12.02 -0.31 54.69
C TYR A 76 11.87 1.04 55.42
N ARG A 77 11.33 2.06 54.74
CA ARG A 77 11.30 3.45 55.26
C ARG A 77 10.53 3.61 56.57
N PHE A 78 9.47 2.82 56.77
CA PHE A 78 8.66 2.86 57.98
C PHE A 78 9.16 1.93 59.09
N GLU A 79 10.11 1.04 58.79
CA GLU A 79 10.59 0.00 59.72
C GLU A 79 11.18 0.58 61.02
N PRO A 80 12.07 1.60 61.00
CA PRO A 80 12.63 2.14 62.23
C PRO A 80 11.59 2.70 63.19
N TRP A 81 10.56 3.36 62.63
CA TRP A 81 9.45 3.92 63.40
C TRP A 81 8.57 2.81 64.00
N LEU A 82 8.17 1.83 63.18
CA LEU A 82 7.29 0.76 63.60
C LEU A 82 7.95 -0.19 64.60
N VAL A 83 9.25 -0.46 64.48
CA VAL A 83 10.03 -1.22 65.48
C VAL A 83 10.05 -0.48 66.82
N ALA A 84 10.23 0.84 66.83
CA ALA A 84 10.20 1.64 68.06
C ALA A 84 8.81 1.62 68.72
N LEU A 85 7.74 1.70 67.91
CA LEU A 85 6.36 1.56 68.38
C LEU A 85 6.11 0.18 68.99
N GLU A 86 6.45 -0.88 68.24
CA GLU A 86 6.24 -2.27 68.65
C GLU A 86 6.96 -2.59 69.96
N ARG A 87 8.24 -2.20 70.08
CA ARG A 87 9.02 -2.35 71.33
C ARG A 87 8.34 -1.66 72.52
N THR A 88 7.74 -0.49 72.30
CA THR A 88 7.03 0.26 73.35
C THR A 88 5.77 -0.48 73.79
N ILE A 89 5.01 -1.02 72.83
CA ILE A 89 3.78 -1.77 73.11
C ILE A 89 4.09 -3.09 73.80
N ASP A 90 5.10 -3.84 73.34
CA ASP A 90 5.53 -5.10 73.97
C ASP A 90 6.10 -4.87 75.37
N GLY A 91 6.75 -3.72 75.58
CA GLY A 91 7.28 -3.31 76.86
C GLY A 91 6.24 -3.20 77.98
N ARG A 92 4.93 -3.16 77.67
CA ARG A 92 3.84 -3.00 78.65
C ARG A 92 3.61 -4.21 79.57
N GLY A 93 4.08 -5.40 79.18
CA GLY A 93 3.84 -6.65 79.91
C GLY A 93 2.90 -7.61 79.17
N ARG A 94 2.57 -8.77 79.77
CA ARG A 94 1.79 -9.84 79.11
C ARG A 94 0.28 -9.62 79.27
N MET A 95 -0.49 -9.95 78.22
CA MET A 95 -1.96 -9.96 78.21
C MET A 95 -2.61 -8.63 78.63
N GLY A 96 -2.08 -7.49 78.18
CA GLY A 96 -2.65 -6.18 78.51
C GLY A 96 -2.50 -5.78 79.98
N SER A 97 -1.67 -6.49 80.75
CA SER A 97 -1.38 -6.22 82.16
C SER A 97 0.09 -5.81 82.35
N MET A 98 0.34 -4.91 83.31
CA MET A 98 1.70 -4.49 83.72
C MET A 98 2.54 -5.60 84.40
N VAL A 99 1.97 -6.80 84.55
CA VAL A 99 2.69 -7.97 85.06
C VAL A 99 3.75 -8.39 84.03
N GLY A 100 5.02 -8.21 84.41
CA GLY A 100 6.16 -8.44 83.53
C GLY A 100 6.55 -7.28 82.61
N ALA A 101 6.02 -6.06 82.84
CA ALA A 101 6.44 -4.87 82.11
C ALA A 101 7.97 -4.71 82.10
N SER A 102 8.50 -4.38 80.93
CA SER A 102 9.92 -4.17 80.69
C SER A 102 10.49 -3.09 81.61
N GLN A 103 11.80 -3.20 81.90
CA GLN A 103 12.50 -2.23 82.73
C GLN A 103 12.42 -0.81 82.14
N GLU A 104 12.31 -0.67 80.81
CA GLU A 104 12.04 0.59 80.12
C GLU A 104 10.70 1.19 80.51
N VAL A 105 9.58 0.46 80.41
CA VAL A 105 8.25 0.99 80.77
C VAL A 105 8.16 1.35 82.27
N ARG A 106 8.82 0.57 83.14
CA ARG A 106 8.90 0.89 84.59
C ARG A 106 9.83 2.06 84.93
N GLN A 107 11.00 2.16 84.29
CA GLN A 107 11.97 3.24 84.53
C GLN A 107 11.53 4.57 83.89
N LEU A 108 10.78 4.51 82.78
CA LEU A 108 10.28 5.69 82.07
C LEU A 108 9.00 6.26 82.70
N GLY A 109 8.43 5.59 83.71
CA GLY A 109 7.27 6.09 84.46
C GLY A 109 6.01 6.30 83.63
N MET A 110 5.89 5.64 82.47
CA MET A 110 4.72 5.77 81.60
C MET A 110 3.49 5.16 82.30
N VAL A 111 2.50 6.00 82.55
CA VAL A 111 1.19 5.55 83.02
C VAL A 111 0.45 4.92 81.82
N GLU A 112 -0.44 3.97 82.09
CA GLU A 112 -1.25 3.29 81.06
C GLU A 112 -1.94 4.28 80.10
N ASN A 113 -2.45 5.40 80.63
CA ASN A 113 -3.02 6.49 79.83
C ASN A 113 -2.03 7.14 78.86
N ASP A 114 -0.76 7.32 79.26
CA ASP A 114 0.27 7.90 78.38
C ASP A 114 0.62 6.93 77.25
N LEU A 115 0.62 5.63 77.53
CA LEU A 115 0.84 4.59 76.52
C LEU A 115 -0.31 4.55 75.51
N ILE A 116 -1.55 4.60 75.97
CA ILE A 116 -2.74 4.66 75.11
C ILE A 116 -2.69 5.90 74.23
N GLN A 117 -2.38 7.07 74.79
CA GLN A 117 -2.24 8.30 73.99
C GLN A 117 -1.12 8.21 72.98
N TYR A 118 0.04 7.65 73.35
CA TYR A 118 1.13 7.42 72.42
C TYR A 118 0.72 6.49 71.29
N ALA A 119 0.09 5.36 71.60
CA ALA A 119 -0.43 4.41 70.61
C ALA A 119 -1.43 5.07 69.66
N LEU A 120 -2.39 5.84 70.19
CA LEU A 120 -3.37 6.59 69.39
C LEU A 120 -2.69 7.57 68.43
N CYS A 121 -1.70 8.35 68.88
CA CYS A 121 -0.95 9.25 68.00
C CYS A 121 -0.28 8.49 66.84
N ASN A 122 0.27 7.29 67.09
CA ASN A 122 0.90 6.50 66.04
C ASN A 122 -0.11 5.97 65.02
N VAL A 123 -1.29 5.55 65.47
CA VAL A 123 -2.37 5.15 64.55
C VAL A 123 -2.86 6.35 63.73
N LEU A 124 -2.93 7.54 64.31
CA LEU A 124 -3.25 8.77 63.58
C LEU A 124 -2.19 9.12 62.53
N LEU A 125 -0.90 8.96 62.83
CA LEU A 125 0.16 9.14 61.83
C LEU A 125 0.06 8.10 60.71
N MET A 126 -0.18 6.82 61.04
CA MET A 126 -0.39 5.77 60.04
C MET A 126 -1.54 6.13 59.09
N ASN A 127 -2.68 6.58 59.63
CA ASN A 127 -3.81 7.02 58.82
C ASN A 127 -3.45 8.25 57.98
N ALA A 128 -2.81 9.26 58.57
CA ALA A 128 -2.44 10.49 57.87
C ALA A 128 -1.47 10.27 56.71
N LEU A 129 -0.53 9.32 56.84
CA LEU A 129 0.40 8.96 55.78
C LEU A 129 -0.31 8.44 54.53
N VAL A 130 -1.43 7.72 54.69
CA VAL A 130 -2.14 7.08 53.58
C VAL A 130 -3.34 7.93 53.12
N GLU A 131 -4.15 8.41 54.06
CA GLU A 131 -5.44 9.04 53.79
C GLU A 131 -5.32 10.39 53.05
N VAL A 132 -4.24 11.12 53.25
CA VAL A 132 -4.07 12.45 52.62
C VAL A 132 -3.83 12.34 51.10
N CYS A 133 -3.40 11.17 50.62
CA CYS A 133 -3.13 10.95 49.20
C CYS A 133 -4.43 10.73 48.43
N GLU A 134 -4.70 11.55 47.42
CA GLU A 134 -5.88 11.42 46.55
C GLU A 134 -5.76 10.24 45.57
N ASP A 135 -4.53 9.90 45.20
CA ASP A 135 -4.22 8.84 44.24
C ASP A 135 -4.29 7.44 44.86
N ILE A 136 -5.13 6.58 44.28
CA ILE A 136 -5.37 5.22 44.78
C ILE A 136 -4.11 4.34 44.71
N ASP A 137 -3.29 4.49 43.66
CA ASP A 137 -2.09 3.69 43.45
C ASP A 137 -1.06 4.00 44.55
N VAL A 138 -0.93 5.29 44.87
CA VAL A 138 -0.11 5.79 45.97
C VAL A 138 -0.60 5.23 47.30
N ARG A 139 -1.90 5.30 47.58
CA ARG A 139 -2.46 4.78 48.83
C ARG A 139 -2.17 3.28 48.99
N ILE A 140 -2.40 2.49 47.94
CA ILE A 140 -2.16 1.04 47.96
C ILE A 140 -0.68 0.74 48.20
N HIS A 141 0.22 1.43 47.49
CA HIS A 141 1.66 1.27 47.67
C HIS A 141 2.10 1.54 49.13
N LEU A 142 1.66 2.67 49.71
CA LEU A 142 1.97 3.03 51.10
C LEU A 142 1.48 1.98 52.09
N ARG A 143 0.29 1.40 51.87
CA ARG A 143 -0.21 0.31 52.72
C ARG A 143 0.65 -0.94 52.60
N GLN A 144 1.05 -1.31 51.39
CA GLN A 144 1.91 -2.47 51.15
C GLN A 144 3.27 -2.30 51.83
N GLU A 145 3.87 -1.11 51.80
CA GLU A 145 5.10 -0.84 52.55
C GLU A 145 4.92 -0.95 54.07
N LEU A 146 3.82 -0.41 54.62
CA LEU A 146 3.50 -0.57 56.04
C LEU A 146 3.31 -2.06 56.41
N GLN A 147 2.71 -2.85 55.52
CA GLN A 147 2.58 -4.31 55.68
C GLN A 147 3.94 -5.01 55.67
N LYS A 148 4.85 -4.67 54.74
CA LYS A 148 6.24 -5.17 54.72
C LYS A 148 6.97 -4.87 56.04
N CYS A 149 6.66 -3.75 56.69
CA CYS A 149 7.20 -3.38 58.01
C CYS A 149 6.50 -4.05 59.22
N GLY A 150 5.51 -4.92 58.99
CA GLY A 150 4.85 -5.69 60.05
C GLY A 150 3.66 -4.99 60.72
N ILE A 151 3.03 -4.00 60.08
CA ILE A 151 1.90 -3.27 60.67
C ILE A 151 0.74 -4.18 61.11
N ASN A 152 0.47 -5.29 60.41
CA ASN A 152 -0.59 -6.24 60.76
C ASN A 152 -0.37 -6.86 62.15
N ARG A 153 0.88 -7.25 62.47
CA ARG A 153 1.24 -7.77 63.79
C ARG A 153 1.10 -6.70 64.87
N ILE A 154 1.50 -5.47 64.57
CA ILE A 154 1.41 -4.33 65.49
C ILE A 154 -0.07 -3.96 65.74
N ARG A 155 -0.91 -4.02 64.70
CA ARG A 155 -2.36 -3.80 64.77
C ARG A 155 -3.02 -4.72 65.80
N ASP A 156 -2.70 -6.00 65.79
CA ASP A 156 -3.29 -6.95 66.74
C ASP A 156 -2.89 -6.62 68.21
N LYS A 157 -1.65 -6.15 68.40
CA LYS A 157 -1.17 -5.66 69.71
C LYS A 157 -1.85 -4.36 70.13
N LEU A 158 -2.14 -3.47 69.18
CA LEU A 158 -2.88 -2.21 69.40
C LEU A 158 -4.35 -2.47 69.76
N LEU A 159 -5.02 -3.43 69.10
CA LEU A 159 -6.38 -3.85 69.45
C LEU A 159 -6.45 -4.41 70.87
N ALA A 160 -5.41 -5.13 71.30
CA ALA A 160 -5.29 -5.61 72.68
C ALA A 160 -5.04 -4.50 73.73
N LEU A 161 -5.04 -3.22 73.37
CA LEU A 161 -5.13 -2.09 74.32
C LEU A 161 -6.59 -1.80 74.74
N ASN A 162 -7.58 -2.36 74.05
CA ASN A 162 -9.01 -2.21 74.34
C ASN A 162 -9.46 -0.74 74.49
N ASN A 163 -8.95 0.13 73.62
CA ASN A 163 -9.28 1.55 73.59
C ASN A 163 -10.18 1.87 72.39
N GLU A 164 -11.31 2.50 72.65
CA GLU A 164 -12.33 2.82 71.63
C GLU A 164 -11.77 3.68 70.50
N HIS A 165 -10.97 4.71 70.80
CA HIS A 165 -10.43 5.61 69.77
C HIS A 165 -9.40 4.92 68.88
N ILE A 166 -8.54 4.05 69.46
CA ILE A 166 -7.60 3.24 68.68
C ILE A 166 -8.38 2.31 67.74
N GLN A 167 -9.40 1.62 68.26
CA GLN A 167 -10.24 0.74 67.48
C GLN A 167 -10.93 1.47 66.32
N GLN A 168 -11.56 2.62 66.59
CA GLN A 168 -12.21 3.45 65.57
C GLN A 168 -11.24 3.86 64.45
N GLN A 169 -10.00 4.24 64.79
CA GLN A 169 -9.01 4.65 63.79
C GLN A 169 -8.47 3.46 62.98
N LEU A 170 -8.31 2.28 63.59
CA LEU A 170 -7.94 1.06 62.88
C LEU A 170 -9.07 0.57 61.95
N GLU A 171 -10.33 0.66 62.39
CA GLU A 171 -11.50 0.35 61.56
C GLU A 171 -11.64 1.34 60.41
N LYS A 172 -11.34 2.63 60.64
CA LYS A 172 -11.28 3.63 59.56
C LYS A 172 -10.24 3.23 58.51
N TYR A 173 -9.01 2.89 58.94
CA TYR A 173 -7.96 2.45 58.03
C TYR A 173 -8.37 1.23 57.20
N ALA A 174 -8.96 0.22 57.85
CA ALA A 174 -9.43 -0.99 57.19
C ALA A 174 -10.52 -0.72 56.14
N ARG A 175 -11.51 0.13 56.47
CA ARG A 175 -12.59 0.51 55.54
C ARG A 175 -12.07 1.26 54.32
N VAL A 176 -11.11 2.17 54.50
CA VAL A 176 -10.50 2.88 53.36
C VAL A 176 -9.68 1.92 52.50
N ALA A 177 -8.97 0.97 53.10
CA ALA A 177 -8.24 -0.06 52.34
C ALA A 177 -9.19 -0.97 51.52
N GLU A 178 -10.31 -1.38 52.11
CA GLU A 178 -11.34 -2.16 51.42
C GLU A 178 -11.97 -1.37 50.26
N HIS A 179 -12.25 -0.08 50.47
CA HIS A 179 -12.77 0.79 49.42
C HIS A 179 -11.80 0.92 48.24
N ASP A 180 -10.52 1.17 48.50
CA ASP A 180 -9.50 1.26 47.46
C ASP A 180 -9.35 -0.06 46.70
N ASN A 181 -9.37 -1.21 47.40
CA ASN A 181 -9.32 -2.50 46.71
C ASN A 181 -10.52 -2.69 45.78
N ASN A 182 -11.73 -2.33 46.23
CA ASN A 182 -12.94 -2.43 45.42
C ASN A 182 -12.91 -1.50 44.20
N GLU A 183 -12.42 -0.28 44.34
CA GLU A 183 -12.28 0.67 43.23
C GLU A 183 -11.24 0.19 42.20
N LEU A 184 -10.11 -0.37 42.65
CA LEU A 184 -9.12 -0.98 41.76
C LEU A 184 -9.70 -2.18 40.99
N MET A 185 -10.45 -3.06 41.68
CA MET A 185 -11.14 -4.18 41.03
C MET A 185 -12.13 -3.72 39.96
N GLU A 186 -12.93 -2.67 40.24
CA GLU A 186 -13.92 -2.13 39.31
C GLU A 186 -13.26 -1.53 38.07
N PHE A 187 -12.17 -0.78 38.24
CA PHE A 187 -11.43 -0.17 37.13
C PHE A 187 -10.91 -1.22 36.14
N HIS A 188 -10.37 -2.32 36.65
CA HIS A 188 -9.76 -3.35 35.81
C HIS A 188 -10.70 -4.50 35.41
N HIS A 189 -11.99 -4.43 35.74
CA HIS A 189 -12.95 -5.53 35.55
C HIS A 189 -12.46 -6.88 36.13
N TYR A 190 -11.59 -6.83 37.14
CA TYR A 190 -11.07 -8.03 37.80
C TYR A 190 -12.14 -8.60 38.73
N GLN A 191 -13.16 -9.25 38.17
CA GLN A 191 -14.19 -9.91 38.96
C GLN A 191 -13.65 -11.05 39.85
N ALA A 192 -12.37 -11.44 39.66
CA ALA A 192 -11.73 -12.55 40.35
C ALA A 192 -10.72 -12.15 41.45
N LEU A 193 -10.30 -10.88 41.56
CA LEU A 193 -9.23 -10.49 42.50
C LEU A 193 -9.81 -10.00 43.83
N GLN A 194 -9.84 -10.85 44.86
CA GLN A 194 -10.39 -10.51 46.18
C GLN A 194 -9.30 -10.08 47.17
N ASP A 195 -8.08 -10.62 47.05
CA ASP A 195 -6.94 -10.36 47.93
C ASP A 195 -5.65 -10.05 47.15
N MET A 196 -5.21 -8.80 47.20
CA MET A 196 -3.91 -8.34 46.68
C MET A 196 -2.70 -8.94 47.41
N SER A 197 -2.91 -9.66 48.51
CA SER A 197 -1.86 -10.34 49.27
C SER A 197 -1.62 -11.77 48.76
N ASP A 198 -2.55 -12.37 48.00
CA ASP A 198 -2.40 -13.70 47.42
C ASP A 198 -1.68 -13.62 46.06
N PRO A 199 -0.47 -14.20 45.92
CA PRO A 199 0.25 -14.20 44.66
C PRO A 199 -0.53 -14.84 43.51
N HIS A 200 -1.40 -15.82 43.80
CA HIS A 200 -2.15 -16.50 42.75
C HIS A 200 -3.24 -15.61 42.15
N GLU A 201 -4.05 -14.97 42.98
CA GLU A 201 -5.07 -14.02 42.53
C GLU A 201 -4.47 -12.84 41.77
N VAL A 202 -3.38 -12.24 42.27
CA VAL A 202 -2.67 -11.15 41.57
C VAL A 202 -2.17 -11.61 40.21
N PHE A 203 -1.64 -12.83 40.13
CA PHE A 203 -1.16 -13.39 38.87
C PHE A 203 -2.30 -13.63 37.86
N GLU A 204 -3.43 -14.17 38.30
CA GLU A 204 -4.59 -14.38 37.43
C GLU A 204 -5.16 -13.05 36.91
N ALA A 205 -5.28 -12.04 37.77
CA ALA A 205 -5.71 -10.72 37.36
C ALA A 205 -4.75 -10.10 36.33
N LEU A 206 -3.44 -10.15 36.57
CA LEU A 206 -2.47 -9.69 35.58
C LEU A 206 -2.64 -10.42 34.24
N LEU A 207 -2.84 -11.74 34.24
CA LEU A 207 -3.09 -12.46 33.00
C LEU A 207 -4.38 -12.02 32.28
N MET A 208 -5.43 -11.67 33.02
CA MET A 208 -6.70 -11.21 32.46
C MET A 208 -6.61 -9.81 31.83
N SER A 209 -5.69 -8.95 32.26
CA SER A 209 -5.53 -7.60 31.69
C SER A 209 -4.56 -7.50 30.51
N LEU A 210 -3.77 -8.54 30.26
CA LEU A 210 -2.74 -8.51 29.23
C LEU A 210 -3.33 -8.86 27.85
N GLU A 211 -3.10 -7.99 26.88
CA GLU A 211 -3.46 -8.20 25.47
C GLU A 211 -2.25 -8.02 24.54
N GLY A 212 -2.18 -8.84 23.49
CA GLY A 212 -1.16 -8.73 22.44
C GLY A 212 0.28 -8.81 22.97
N ARG A 213 1.10 -7.81 22.63
CA ARG A 213 2.54 -7.77 22.95
C ARG A 213 2.85 -7.61 24.44
N SER A 214 1.91 -7.08 25.22
CA SER A 214 2.07 -6.99 26.68
C SER A 214 2.16 -8.38 27.32
N SER A 215 1.46 -9.38 26.76
CA SER A 215 1.54 -10.78 27.18
C SER A 215 2.93 -11.38 26.94
N GLU A 216 3.53 -11.11 25.78
CA GLU A 216 4.90 -11.58 25.45
C GLU A 216 5.94 -10.96 26.39
N ALA A 217 5.83 -9.65 26.66
CA ALA A 217 6.69 -8.96 27.61
C ALA A 217 6.55 -9.52 29.03
N PHE A 218 5.33 -9.78 29.49
CA PHE A 218 5.07 -10.37 30.81
C PHE A 218 5.69 -11.77 30.93
N VAL A 219 5.50 -12.63 29.93
CA VAL A 219 6.13 -13.97 29.90
C VAL A 219 7.65 -13.86 29.95
N SER A 220 8.24 -12.93 29.18
CA SER A 220 9.68 -12.66 29.20
C SER A 220 10.14 -12.25 30.61
N ILE A 221 9.43 -11.34 31.29
CA ILE A 221 9.74 -10.93 32.67
C ILE A 221 9.78 -12.15 33.60
N LEU A 222 8.75 -12.99 33.58
CA LEU A 222 8.69 -14.19 34.42
C LEU A 222 9.83 -15.17 34.11
N GLN A 223 10.17 -15.36 32.83
CA GLN A 223 11.31 -16.19 32.43
C GLN A 223 12.62 -15.66 33.01
N HIS A 224 12.86 -14.35 32.98
CA HIS A 224 14.04 -13.75 33.58
C HIS A 224 14.07 -13.92 35.10
N LEU A 225 12.92 -13.80 35.79
CA LEU A 225 12.81 -14.09 37.22
C LEU A 225 13.17 -15.55 37.56
N LEU A 226 12.83 -16.51 36.69
CA LEU A 226 13.21 -17.92 36.84
C LEU A 226 14.71 -18.18 36.62
N LEU A 227 15.42 -17.30 35.92
CA LEU A 227 16.87 -17.42 35.69
C LEU A 227 17.72 -17.02 36.90
N ILE A 228 17.11 -16.43 37.94
CA ILE A 228 17.80 -16.11 39.20
C ILE A 228 18.09 -17.42 39.96
N ARG A 229 19.24 -18.02 39.67
CA ARG A 229 19.70 -19.34 40.17
C ARG A 229 20.65 -19.27 41.37
N GLU A 230 20.78 -18.10 41.97
CA GLU A 230 21.71 -17.88 43.08
C GLU A 230 21.19 -18.43 44.41
N ASP A 231 22.03 -18.36 45.44
CA ASP A 231 21.66 -18.75 46.80
C ASP A 231 20.50 -17.89 47.33
N THR A 232 19.80 -18.39 48.34
CA THR A 232 18.56 -17.77 48.85
C THR A 232 18.75 -16.31 49.25
N GLU A 233 19.90 -15.94 49.81
CA GLU A 233 20.15 -14.57 50.25
C GLU A 233 20.32 -13.63 49.05
N THR A 234 21.12 -14.02 48.05
CA THR A 234 21.33 -13.17 46.88
C THR A 234 20.09 -13.09 46.01
N LYS A 235 19.33 -14.18 45.89
CA LYS A 235 18.00 -14.17 45.25
C LYS A 235 17.05 -13.16 45.89
N ASN A 236 17.01 -13.09 47.22
CA ASN A 236 16.17 -12.12 47.92
C ASN A 236 16.58 -10.67 47.60
N ARG A 237 17.90 -10.39 47.56
CA ARG A 237 18.41 -9.06 47.20
C ARG A 237 18.04 -8.66 45.77
N TYR A 238 18.12 -9.58 44.82
CA TYR A 238 17.67 -9.33 43.44
C TYR A 238 16.18 -9.02 43.36
N LEU A 239 15.34 -9.83 44.02
CA LEU A 239 13.90 -9.59 44.02
C LEU A 239 13.52 -8.27 44.70
N GLN A 240 14.24 -7.87 45.75
CA GLN A 240 14.08 -6.54 46.36
C GLN A 240 14.44 -5.40 45.42
N LEU A 241 15.54 -5.54 44.67
CA LEU A 241 15.94 -4.53 43.68
C LEU A 241 14.92 -4.42 42.54
N ILE A 242 14.37 -5.55 42.10
CA ILE A 242 13.32 -5.58 41.08
C ILE A 242 12.02 -4.95 41.60
N ASP A 243 11.60 -5.27 42.83
CA ASP A 243 10.44 -4.66 43.51
C ASP A 243 10.57 -3.13 43.60
N GLN A 244 11.76 -2.62 43.95
CA GLN A 244 12.06 -1.19 43.96
C GLN A 244 11.96 -0.56 42.55
N LEU A 245 12.54 -1.20 41.53
CA LEU A 245 12.48 -0.71 40.16
C LEU A 245 11.05 -0.69 39.60
N VAL A 246 10.27 -1.75 39.84
CA VAL A 246 8.87 -1.82 39.43
C VAL A 246 8.06 -0.71 40.10
N SER A 247 8.27 -0.50 41.41
CA SER A 247 7.60 0.57 42.16
C SER A 247 7.93 1.95 41.59
N GLN A 248 9.22 2.24 41.35
CA GLN A 248 9.66 3.50 40.76
C GLN A 248 9.11 3.73 39.34
N ILE A 249 8.99 2.67 38.53
CA ILE A 249 8.46 2.77 37.18
C ILE A 249 6.95 3.07 37.20
N VAL A 250 6.20 2.34 38.03
CA VAL A 250 4.73 2.45 38.11
C VAL A 250 4.30 3.76 38.78
N LEU A 251 5.09 4.27 39.74
CA LEU A 251 4.78 5.48 40.51
C LEU A 251 5.54 6.73 40.05
N ASP A 252 6.23 6.69 38.90
CA ASP A 252 7.02 7.83 38.38
C ASP A 252 6.14 9.09 38.26
N GLY A 253 6.59 10.20 38.84
CA GLY A 253 5.87 11.48 38.84
C GLY A 253 4.67 11.57 39.79
N ARG A 254 4.46 10.58 40.68
CA ARG A 254 3.38 10.59 41.69
C ARG A 254 3.82 11.01 43.11
N GLY A 255 5.10 11.38 43.30
CA GLY A 255 5.59 12.05 44.52
C GLY A 255 5.73 11.16 45.76
N VAL A 256 5.82 9.84 45.61
CA VAL A 256 5.88 8.87 46.73
C VAL A 256 7.28 8.39 47.05
N ASP A 257 8.10 8.23 46.01
CA ASP A 257 9.46 7.69 46.06
C ASP A 257 10.43 8.64 45.35
N SER A 258 11.74 8.43 45.54
CA SER A 258 12.77 9.11 44.74
C SER A 258 12.45 8.85 43.25
N ASP A 259 11.98 9.88 42.55
CA ASP A 259 11.50 9.77 41.17
C ASP A 259 12.48 8.97 40.31
N PHE A 260 11.97 8.10 39.44
CA PHE A 260 12.81 7.35 38.50
C PHE A 260 13.73 8.32 37.72
N SER A 261 13.19 9.49 37.37
CA SER A 261 13.93 10.61 36.77
C SER A 261 15.14 11.09 37.60
N SER A 262 15.03 11.13 38.93
CA SER A 262 16.14 11.53 39.82
C SER A 262 17.28 10.52 39.84
N THR A 263 16.96 9.23 39.72
CA THR A 263 17.93 8.13 39.77
C THR A 263 18.59 7.89 38.41
N PHE A 264 17.82 7.97 37.32
CA PHE A 264 18.27 7.59 35.96
C PHE A 264 18.46 8.79 35.02
N GLY A 265 18.12 10.01 35.44
CA GLY A 265 18.25 11.23 34.64
C GLY A 265 17.29 11.35 33.45
N VAL A 266 16.34 10.41 33.32
CA VAL A 266 15.32 10.35 32.27
C VAL A 266 14.01 9.89 32.88
N SER A 267 12.87 10.50 32.51
CA SER A 267 11.55 10.08 33.00
C SER A 267 11.07 8.79 32.33
N VAL A 268 10.22 8.03 33.02
CA VAL A 268 9.62 6.79 32.49
C VAL A 268 8.78 7.10 31.26
N ALA A 269 8.03 8.19 31.27
CA ALA A 269 7.24 8.64 30.12
C ALA A 269 8.09 8.83 28.86
N THR A 270 9.32 9.37 29.01
CA THR A 270 10.24 9.57 27.88
C THR A 270 10.78 8.24 27.35
N LEU A 271 11.06 7.29 28.24
CA LEU A 271 11.50 5.95 27.83
C LEU A 271 10.38 5.16 27.16
N ALA A 272 9.16 5.21 27.71
CA ALA A 272 7.98 4.57 27.12
C ALA A 272 7.67 5.11 25.73
N ALA A 273 7.79 6.43 25.52
CA ALA A 273 7.64 7.04 24.21
C ALA A 273 8.65 6.49 23.19
N LYS A 274 9.92 6.32 23.58
CA LYS A 274 10.96 5.74 22.70
C LYS A 274 10.64 4.29 22.31
N PHE A 275 10.13 3.48 23.24
CA PHE A 275 9.70 2.11 22.92
C PHE A 275 8.53 2.10 21.93
N SER A 276 7.56 3.00 22.11
CA SER A 276 6.45 3.17 21.16
C SER A 276 6.94 3.61 19.77
N ASP A 277 7.90 4.54 19.71
CA ASP A 277 8.48 5.00 18.44
C ASP A 277 9.24 3.86 17.72
N GLU A 278 10.03 3.08 18.47
CA GLU A 278 10.75 1.91 17.94
C GLU A 278 9.79 0.83 17.45
N GLU A 279 8.68 0.64 18.16
CA GLU A 279 7.62 -0.28 17.80
C GLU A 279 6.92 0.14 16.49
N GLN A 280 6.49 1.39 16.39
CA GLN A 280 5.90 1.94 15.17
C GLN A 280 6.87 1.84 13.98
N LEU A 281 8.17 2.04 14.23
CA LEU A 281 9.19 1.86 13.20
C LEU A 281 9.26 0.41 12.71
N LEU A 282 9.20 -0.57 13.61
CA LEU A 282 9.22 -1.99 13.22
C LEU A 282 7.98 -2.40 12.41
N ASP A 283 6.80 -1.90 12.79
CA ASP A 283 5.56 -2.19 12.06
C ASP A 283 5.56 -1.53 10.67
N THR A 284 5.97 -0.26 10.58
CA THR A 284 6.11 0.42 9.29
C THR A 284 7.16 -0.23 8.38
N LEU A 285 8.24 -0.79 8.94
CA LEU A 285 9.22 -1.56 8.17
C LEU A 285 8.65 -2.88 7.65
N LYS A 286 7.78 -3.56 8.41
CA LYS A 286 7.07 -4.75 7.93
C LYS A 286 6.11 -4.41 6.80
N GLU A 287 5.27 -3.39 6.98
CA GLU A 287 4.35 -2.91 5.95
C GLU A 287 5.10 -2.46 4.67
N LEU A 288 6.24 -1.77 4.83
CA LEU A 288 7.10 -1.39 3.71
C LEU A 288 7.64 -2.61 2.95
N ASN A 289 8.04 -3.66 3.64
CA ASN A 289 8.51 -4.88 3.00
C ASN A 289 7.37 -5.61 2.28
N GLU A 290 6.19 -5.73 2.90
CA GLU A 290 5.02 -6.34 2.28
C GLU A 290 4.56 -5.58 1.03
N THR A 291 4.48 -4.24 1.11
CA THR A 291 4.12 -3.40 -0.03
C THR A 291 5.19 -3.45 -1.13
N LYS A 292 6.48 -3.55 -0.77
CA LYS A 292 7.57 -3.74 -1.73
C LYS A 292 7.45 -5.08 -2.45
N GLU A 293 7.17 -6.17 -1.74
CA GLU A 293 6.94 -7.49 -2.34
C GLU A 293 5.75 -7.47 -3.30
N GLN A 294 4.63 -6.86 -2.90
CA GLN A 294 3.46 -6.68 -3.76
C GLN A 294 3.81 -5.86 -5.02
N LEU A 295 4.61 -4.79 -4.87
CA LEU A 295 5.04 -3.96 -5.99
C LEU A 295 5.96 -4.72 -6.96
N GLU A 296 6.85 -5.57 -6.45
CA GLU A 296 7.68 -6.45 -7.28
C GLU A 296 6.82 -7.48 -8.03
N GLN A 297 5.83 -8.09 -7.38
CA GLN A 297 4.88 -8.99 -8.05
C GLN A 297 4.09 -8.31 -9.17
N VAL A 298 3.58 -7.11 -8.91
CA VAL A 298 2.85 -6.31 -9.92
C VAL A 298 3.77 -5.92 -11.07
N ARG A 299 5.02 -5.54 -10.79
CA ARG A 299 6.02 -5.26 -11.84
C ARG A 299 6.29 -6.49 -12.71
N HIS A 300 6.48 -7.65 -12.10
CA HIS A 300 6.67 -8.90 -12.84
C HIS A 300 5.47 -9.23 -13.72
N ALA A 301 4.25 -9.16 -13.18
CA ALA A 301 3.03 -9.39 -13.94
C ALA A 301 2.87 -8.41 -15.11
N LYS A 302 3.16 -7.11 -14.87
CA LYS A 302 3.14 -6.09 -15.91
C LYS A 302 4.14 -6.40 -17.03
N SER A 303 5.39 -6.74 -16.70
CA SER A 303 6.41 -7.08 -17.71
C SER A 303 6.05 -8.32 -18.52
N GLN A 304 5.40 -9.32 -17.91
CA GLN A 304 4.90 -10.50 -18.64
C GLN A 304 3.77 -10.13 -19.60
N LEU A 305 2.81 -9.32 -19.17
CA LEU A 305 1.72 -8.84 -20.02
C LEU A 305 2.24 -7.98 -21.18
N GLU A 306 3.21 -7.10 -20.93
CA GLU A 306 3.86 -6.31 -21.99
C GLU A 306 4.55 -7.19 -23.04
N LEU A 307 5.22 -8.27 -22.61
CA LEU A 307 5.83 -9.24 -23.52
C LEU A 307 4.78 -9.99 -24.34
N GLU A 308 3.69 -10.46 -23.72
CA GLU A 308 2.60 -11.11 -24.45
C GLU A 308 1.96 -10.19 -25.48
N VAL A 309 1.73 -8.92 -25.11
CA VAL A 309 1.18 -7.91 -26.03
C VAL A 309 2.15 -7.67 -27.18
N SER A 310 3.45 -7.56 -26.91
CA SER A 310 4.48 -7.42 -27.95
C SER A 310 4.50 -8.61 -28.91
N MET A 311 4.50 -9.84 -28.38
CA MET A 311 4.51 -11.06 -29.21
C MET A 311 3.24 -11.19 -30.06
N LYS A 312 2.07 -10.87 -29.49
CA LYS A 312 0.80 -10.86 -30.23
C LYS A 312 0.78 -9.75 -31.30
N ALA A 313 1.31 -8.57 -30.98
CA ALA A 313 1.43 -7.47 -31.93
C ALA A 313 2.37 -7.84 -33.09
N ASP A 314 3.55 -8.40 -32.81
CA ASP A 314 4.50 -8.84 -33.85
C ASP A 314 3.92 -9.96 -34.73
N GLY A 315 3.22 -10.92 -34.13
CA GLY A 315 2.51 -11.97 -34.88
C GLY A 315 1.42 -11.40 -35.81
N LEU A 316 0.66 -10.42 -35.33
CA LEU A 316 -0.36 -9.74 -36.14
C LEU A 316 0.28 -8.91 -37.27
N VAL A 317 1.38 -8.22 -36.99
CA VAL A 317 2.16 -7.45 -37.96
C VAL A 317 2.72 -8.38 -39.04
N GLN A 318 3.25 -9.54 -38.67
CA GLN A 318 3.77 -10.51 -39.63
C GLN A 318 2.65 -11.07 -40.52
N ALA A 319 1.50 -11.44 -39.93
CA ALA A 319 0.34 -11.90 -40.70
C ALA A 319 -0.20 -10.83 -41.67
N LEU A 320 -0.15 -9.56 -41.29
CA LEU A 320 -0.49 -8.45 -42.17
C LEU A 320 0.53 -8.28 -43.30
N LYS A 321 1.83 -8.40 -43.03
CA LYS A 321 2.88 -8.38 -44.07
C LYS A 321 2.71 -9.52 -45.08
N ASP A 322 2.41 -10.73 -44.62
CA ASP A 322 2.20 -11.89 -45.50
C ASP A 322 0.96 -11.70 -46.39
N LYS A 323 -0.12 -11.13 -45.85
CA LYS A 323 -1.30 -10.74 -46.66
C LYS A 323 -0.97 -9.68 -47.69
N VAL A 324 -0.16 -8.68 -47.34
CA VAL A 324 0.29 -7.65 -48.30
C VAL A 324 1.12 -8.29 -49.42
N LEU A 325 2.07 -9.17 -49.10
CA LEU A 325 2.88 -9.87 -50.10
C LEU A 325 2.02 -10.74 -51.03
N THR A 326 1.09 -11.53 -50.49
CA THR A 326 0.20 -12.37 -51.31
C THR A 326 -0.72 -11.54 -52.20
N LEU A 327 -1.23 -10.41 -51.70
CA LEU A 327 -2.00 -9.46 -52.52
C LEU A 327 -1.14 -8.82 -53.61
N GLU A 328 0.10 -8.46 -53.33
CA GLU A 328 1.04 -7.93 -54.32
C GLU A 328 1.33 -8.96 -55.43
N ASP A 329 1.55 -10.22 -55.08
CA ASP A 329 1.79 -11.29 -56.05
C ASP A 329 0.56 -11.60 -56.90
N LEU A 330 -0.64 -11.60 -56.29
CA LEU A 330 -1.89 -11.74 -57.03
C LEU A 330 -2.10 -10.56 -57.98
N LEU A 331 -1.77 -9.33 -57.54
CA LEU A 331 -1.85 -8.14 -58.37
C LEU A 331 -0.83 -8.18 -59.52
N ARG A 332 0.38 -8.70 -59.29
CA ARG A 332 1.36 -8.97 -60.36
C ARG A 332 0.85 -9.99 -61.36
N ALA A 333 0.29 -11.11 -60.89
CA ALA A 333 -0.28 -12.13 -61.75
C ALA A 333 -1.44 -11.57 -62.59
N SER A 334 -2.33 -10.78 -61.98
CA SER A 334 -3.43 -10.08 -62.67
C SER A 334 -2.90 -9.08 -63.72
N ARG A 335 -1.88 -8.29 -63.40
CA ARG A 335 -1.24 -7.40 -64.38
C ARG A 335 -0.65 -8.19 -65.55
N HIS A 336 -0.06 -9.35 -65.28
CA HIS A 336 0.49 -10.21 -66.33
C HIS A 336 -0.61 -10.84 -67.21
N THR A 337 -1.72 -11.32 -66.62
CA THR A 337 -2.85 -11.84 -67.40
C THR A 337 -3.53 -10.75 -68.22
N ILE A 338 -3.70 -9.56 -67.65
CA ILE A 338 -4.21 -8.37 -68.37
C ILE A 338 -3.30 -8.03 -69.54
N SER A 339 -1.97 -8.05 -69.37
CA SER A 339 -1.01 -7.81 -70.45
C SER A 339 -1.09 -8.89 -71.53
N SER A 340 -1.19 -10.17 -71.14
CA SER A 340 -1.35 -11.28 -72.07
C SER A 340 -2.66 -11.18 -72.87
N LEU A 341 -3.77 -10.86 -72.22
CA LEU A 341 -5.06 -10.64 -72.87
C LEU A 341 -5.02 -9.45 -73.82
N HIS A 342 -4.36 -8.34 -73.43
CA HIS A 342 -4.15 -7.20 -74.32
C HIS A 342 -3.35 -7.60 -75.57
N ASN A 343 -2.31 -8.42 -75.42
CA ASN A 343 -1.54 -8.92 -76.56
C ASN A 343 -2.39 -9.84 -77.46
N GLN A 344 -3.16 -10.75 -76.88
CA GLN A 344 -4.09 -11.59 -77.65
C GLN A 344 -5.14 -10.76 -78.40
N ILE A 345 -5.71 -9.72 -77.78
CA ILE A 345 -6.65 -8.80 -78.43
C ILE A 345 -5.97 -8.07 -79.59
N LYS A 346 -4.72 -7.62 -79.41
CA LYS A 346 -3.94 -6.96 -80.46
C LYS A 346 -3.68 -7.90 -81.63
N GLU A 347 -3.25 -9.12 -81.35
CA GLU A 347 -2.94 -10.15 -82.36
C GLU A 347 -4.21 -10.58 -83.11
N LEU A 348 -5.33 -10.74 -82.40
CA LEU A 348 -6.64 -10.99 -83.03
C LEU A 348 -7.03 -9.83 -83.97
N ARG A 349 -6.85 -8.58 -83.53
CA ARG A 349 -7.15 -7.39 -84.36
C ARG A 349 -6.30 -7.36 -85.62
N GLU A 350 -5.01 -7.65 -85.52
CA GLU A 350 -4.10 -7.72 -86.67
C GLU A 350 -4.50 -8.86 -87.62
N GLN A 351 -4.86 -10.04 -87.10
CA GLN A 351 -5.36 -11.16 -87.91
C GLN A 351 -6.69 -10.84 -88.62
N PHE A 352 -7.63 -10.18 -87.94
CA PHE A 352 -8.89 -9.74 -88.54
C PHE A 352 -8.66 -8.69 -89.63
N GLN A 353 -7.78 -7.71 -89.40
CA GLN A 353 -7.40 -6.72 -90.41
C GLN A 353 -6.73 -7.38 -91.63
N ALA A 354 -5.83 -8.34 -91.44
CA ALA A 354 -5.20 -9.08 -92.52
C ALA A 354 -6.22 -9.90 -93.33
N LYS A 355 -7.17 -10.56 -92.67
CA LYS A 355 -8.27 -11.28 -93.34
C LYS A 355 -9.17 -10.33 -94.14
N LEU A 356 -9.51 -9.16 -93.60
CA LEU A 356 -10.27 -8.12 -94.31
C LEU A 356 -9.52 -7.65 -95.55
N ALA A 357 -8.23 -7.33 -95.45
CA ALA A 357 -7.39 -6.92 -96.58
C ALA A 357 -7.27 -8.02 -97.66
N SER A 358 -7.19 -9.29 -97.25
CA SER A 358 -7.18 -10.44 -98.16
C SER A 358 -8.52 -10.62 -98.88
N ARG A 359 -9.65 -10.41 -98.19
CA ARG A 359 -10.98 -10.45 -98.83
C ARG A 359 -11.20 -9.27 -99.77
N ASP A 360 -10.74 -8.07 -99.41
CA ASP A 360 -10.79 -6.89 -100.27
C ASP A 360 -9.98 -7.07 -101.56
N THR A 361 -8.81 -7.71 -101.47
CA THR A 361 -7.99 -8.03 -102.65
C THR A 361 -8.65 -9.09 -103.54
N GLN A 362 -9.28 -10.11 -102.96
CA GLN A 362 -10.08 -11.08 -103.71
C GLN A 362 -11.29 -10.42 -104.41
N LEU A 363 -12.02 -9.54 -103.73
CA LEU A 363 -13.12 -8.79 -104.33
C LEU A 363 -12.65 -7.91 -105.50
N LYS A 364 -11.53 -7.21 -105.35
CA LYS A 364 -10.93 -6.41 -106.43
C LYS A 364 -10.53 -7.26 -107.65
N GLN A 365 -10.02 -8.46 -107.45
CA GLN A 365 -9.69 -9.38 -108.55
C GLN A 365 -10.94 -9.86 -109.29
N ILE A 366 -12.00 -10.22 -108.56
CA ILE A 366 -13.28 -10.65 -109.14
C ILE A 366 -13.91 -9.52 -109.97
N VAL A 367 -13.94 -8.30 -109.43
CA VAL A 367 -14.45 -7.12 -110.16
C VAL A 367 -13.65 -6.89 -111.44
N LYS A 368 -12.32 -7.02 -111.38
CA LYS A 368 -11.46 -6.85 -112.56
C LYS A 368 -11.65 -7.94 -113.62
N SER A 369 -11.90 -9.19 -113.22
CA SER A 369 -12.24 -10.26 -114.17
C SER A 369 -13.61 -10.08 -114.82
N PHE A 370 -14.60 -9.54 -114.10
CA PHE A 370 -15.90 -9.21 -114.70
C PHE A 370 -15.80 -8.04 -115.67
N GLN A 371 -15.00 -7.02 -115.37
CA GLN A 371 -14.80 -5.87 -116.26
C GLN A 371 -14.20 -6.32 -117.61
N ASN A 372 -13.19 -7.19 -117.59
CA ASN A 372 -12.56 -7.71 -118.79
C ASN A 372 -13.52 -8.54 -119.68
N GLN A 373 -14.47 -9.26 -119.09
CA GLN A 373 -15.46 -10.03 -119.85
C GLN A 373 -16.51 -9.14 -120.53
N VAL A 374 -16.81 -7.97 -119.97
CA VAL A 374 -17.74 -7.00 -120.56
C VAL A 374 -17.10 -6.28 -121.74
N ASP A 375 -15.80 -5.96 -121.65
CA ASP A 375 -15.08 -5.27 -122.73
C ASP A 375 -14.83 -6.18 -123.95
N GLU A 376 -14.57 -7.49 -123.75
CA GLU A 376 -14.42 -8.45 -124.86
C GLU A 376 -15.73 -8.71 -125.63
N GLN A 377 -16.90 -8.61 -125.00
CA GLN A 377 -18.19 -8.80 -125.70
C GLN A 377 -18.60 -7.60 -126.58
N ALA A 378 -18.13 -6.38 -126.27
CA ALA A 378 -18.49 -5.18 -127.01
C ALA A 378 -17.74 -5.05 -128.35
N GLU A 379 -16.49 -5.53 -128.44
CA GLU A 379 -15.69 -5.47 -129.68
C GLU A 379 -16.20 -6.46 -130.75
N PHE A 380 -16.63 -7.67 -130.38
CA PHE A 380 -17.12 -8.67 -131.34
C PHE A 380 -18.42 -8.28 -132.06
N THR A 381 -19.29 -7.52 -131.40
CA THR A 381 -20.54 -7.05 -132.01
C THR A 381 -20.31 -5.93 -133.03
N SER A 382 -19.29 -5.09 -132.83
CA SER A 382 -18.99 -3.97 -133.73
C SER A 382 -18.39 -4.43 -135.07
N ASP A 383 -17.54 -5.46 -135.05
CA ASP A 383 -16.88 -5.97 -136.27
C ASP A 383 -17.82 -6.80 -137.17
N HIS A 384 -18.83 -7.45 -136.58
CA HIS A 384 -19.81 -8.22 -137.35
C HIS A 384 -20.69 -7.34 -138.26
N ASP A 385 -21.14 -6.20 -137.74
CA ASP A 385 -22.07 -5.31 -138.45
C ASP A 385 -21.39 -4.61 -139.64
N LEU A 386 -20.10 -4.29 -139.54
CA LEU A 386 -19.34 -3.63 -140.62
C LEU A 386 -19.13 -4.56 -141.83
N LEU A 387 -18.83 -5.84 -141.59
CA LEU A 387 -18.59 -6.84 -142.65
C LEU A 387 -19.86 -7.23 -143.42
N MET A 388 -21.02 -7.16 -142.78
CA MET A 388 -22.32 -7.41 -143.41
C MET A 388 -22.69 -6.31 -144.41
N LEU A 389 -22.38 -5.05 -144.09
CA LEU A 389 -22.61 -3.89 -144.97
C LEU A 389 -21.73 -3.91 -146.22
N GLU A 390 -20.45 -4.26 -146.07
CA GLU A 390 -19.50 -4.34 -147.19
C GLU A 390 -19.89 -5.44 -148.21
N ASN A 391 -20.34 -6.60 -147.73
CA ASN A 391 -20.81 -7.68 -148.61
C ASN A 391 -22.07 -7.32 -149.40
N LYS A 392 -22.96 -6.48 -148.83
CA LYS A 392 -24.17 -6.04 -149.51
C LYS A 392 -23.84 -5.08 -150.67
N ALA A 393 -22.94 -4.12 -150.43
CA ALA A 393 -22.50 -3.15 -151.45
C ALA A 393 -21.83 -3.82 -152.66
N LEU A 394 -21.05 -4.89 -152.45
CA LEU A 394 -20.36 -5.61 -153.52
C LEU A 394 -21.31 -6.47 -154.38
N ARG A 395 -22.48 -6.88 -153.87
CA ARG A 395 -23.47 -7.67 -154.62
C ARG A 395 -24.35 -6.84 -155.56
N GLU A 396 -24.51 -5.54 -155.30
CA GLU A 396 -25.40 -4.66 -156.09
C GLU A 396 -24.77 -4.17 -157.41
N GLY A 397 -23.49 -4.50 -157.68
CA GLY A 397 -22.91 -4.50 -159.03
C GLY A 397 -22.52 -3.13 -159.63
N ASP A 398 -22.86 -2.01 -158.99
CA ASP A 398 -22.70 -0.64 -159.52
C ASP A 398 -21.32 0.00 -159.20
N VAL A 399 -20.33 -0.82 -158.81
CA VAL A 399 -19.06 -0.37 -158.22
C VAL A 399 -17.82 -0.71 -159.07
N LEU A 400 -18.03 -1.17 -160.32
CA LEU A 400 -16.99 -1.62 -161.26
C LEU A 400 -16.89 -0.68 -162.48
N ASP A 401 -15.67 -0.26 -162.84
CA ASP A 401 -15.41 0.55 -164.05
C ASP A 401 -14.57 -0.24 -165.09
N LEU A 402 -14.79 0.05 -166.38
CA LEU A 402 -14.12 -0.54 -167.55
C LEU A 402 -12.99 0.39 -168.04
N VAL A 403 -11.76 -0.12 -168.18
CA VAL A 403 -10.59 0.70 -168.56
C VAL A 403 -9.74 0.02 -169.65
N GLU A 404 -9.25 0.82 -170.62
CA GLU A 404 -8.44 0.40 -171.79
C GLU A 404 -6.94 0.77 -171.61
N GLU A 405 -6.02 -0.09 -172.10
CA GLU A 405 -4.55 0.09 -172.01
C GLU A 405 -3.92 0.44 -173.39
N PRO A 406 -2.87 1.30 -173.44
CA PRO A 406 -2.19 1.68 -174.68
C PRO A 406 -1.13 0.64 -175.14
N VAL A 407 -0.97 0.46 -176.47
CA VAL A 407 0.03 -0.43 -177.11
C VAL A 407 0.93 0.36 -178.08
N GLU A 408 2.23 0.05 -178.08
CA GLU A 408 3.33 0.70 -178.81
C GLU A 408 3.22 0.61 -180.36
N PRO A 409 3.79 1.58 -181.13
CA PRO A 409 3.67 1.60 -182.58
C PRO A 409 4.65 0.63 -183.27
N GLY A 410 4.11 -0.40 -183.96
CA GLY A 410 4.91 -1.31 -184.80
C GLY A 410 4.28 -2.65 -185.20
N THR A 411 3.09 -3.01 -184.71
CA THR A 411 2.48 -4.34 -184.95
C THR A 411 0.96 -4.26 -185.17
N ASP A 412 0.46 -4.90 -186.24
CA ASP A 412 -0.97 -5.13 -186.50
C ASP A 412 -1.54 -6.18 -185.52
N ALA A 413 -2.17 -5.73 -184.43
CA ALA A 413 -3.03 -6.54 -183.54
C ALA A 413 -4.08 -5.67 -182.79
N PRO A 414 -5.31 -6.17 -182.52
CA PRO A 414 -6.38 -5.38 -181.88
C PRO A 414 -6.29 -5.30 -180.33
N VAL A 415 -6.81 -4.20 -179.76
CA VAL A 415 -6.83 -3.78 -178.33
C VAL A 415 -7.74 -4.67 -177.43
N ARG A 416 -7.41 -4.84 -176.13
CA ARG A 416 -8.18 -5.59 -175.09
C ARG A 416 -8.62 -4.69 -173.90
N GLN A 417 -9.82 -4.91 -173.33
CA GLN A 417 -10.40 -4.17 -172.17
C GLN A 417 -10.49 -5.02 -170.87
N ARG A 418 -10.41 -4.42 -169.66
CA ARG A 418 -10.60 -5.11 -168.33
C ARG A 418 -11.36 -4.25 -167.28
N TRP A 419 -12.13 -4.90 -166.40
CA TRP A 419 -12.89 -4.29 -165.29
C TRP A 419 -12.08 -4.15 -163.98
N ARG A 420 -12.25 -3.05 -163.22
CA ARG A 420 -11.61 -2.80 -161.91
C ARG A 420 -12.59 -2.12 -160.92
N VAL A 421 -12.54 -2.49 -159.64
CA VAL A 421 -13.38 -1.90 -158.56
C VAL A 421 -12.93 -0.46 -158.28
N ASN A 422 -13.90 0.46 -158.20
CA ASN A 422 -13.64 1.85 -157.87
C ASN A 422 -13.90 2.11 -156.37
N GLN A 423 -12.83 2.18 -155.58
CA GLN A 423 -12.89 2.30 -154.11
C GLN A 423 -13.76 3.47 -153.64
N LYS A 424 -13.72 4.61 -154.35
CA LYS A 424 -14.51 5.79 -153.98
C LYS A 424 -16.02 5.62 -154.19
N LYS A 425 -16.43 4.74 -155.11
CA LYS A 425 -17.84 4.37 -155.29
C LYS A 425 -18.28 3.39 -154.20
N LEU A 426 -17.40 2.46 -153.79
CA LEU A 426 -17.68 1.48 -152.73
C LEU A 426 -17.95 2.17 -151.39
N ASP A 427 -17.06 3.07 -150.97
CA ASP A 427 -17.19 3.76 -149.68
C ASP A 427 -18.46 4.62 -149.62
N ARG A 428 -18.87 5.22 -150.76
CA ARG A 428 -20.12 5.98 -150.83
C ARG A 428 -21.36 5.10 -150.71
N GLU A 429 -21.33 3.90 -151.30
CA GLU A 429 -22.46 2.97 -151.20
C GLU A 429 -22.56 2.37 -149.79
N ILE A 430 -21.42 2.09 -149.13
CA ILE A 430 -21.38 1.69 -147.72
C ILE A 430 -21.92 2.81 -146.82
N GLU A 431 -21.51 4.07 -147.02
CA GLU A 431 -22.06 5.21 -146.28
C GLU A 431 -23.56 5.42 -146.52
N ARG A 432 -24.03 5.17 -147.74
CA ARG A 432 -25.46 5.22 -148.07
C ARG A 432 -26.23 4.13 -147.32
N LEU A 433 -25.75 2.88 -147.34
CA LEU A 433 -26.36 1.76 -146.64
C LEU A 433 -26.33 1.91 -145.11
N GLN A 434 -25.25 2.48 -144.56
CA GLN A 434 -25.18 2.83 -143.14
C GLN A 434 -26.21 3.90 -142.75
N LYS A 435 -26.44 4.91 -143.60
CA LYS A 435 -27.46 5.94 -143.36
C LYS A 435 -28.89 5.41 -143.52
N GLU A 436 -29.13 4.43 -144.39
CA GLU A 436 -30.43 3.73 -144.46
C GLU A 436 -30.68 2.86 -143.22
N MET A 437 -29.67 2.19 -142.66
CA MET A 437 -29.80 1.39 -141.44
C MET A 437 -30.07 2.21 -140.17
N VAL A 438 -29.56 3.44 -140.08
CA VAL A 438 -29.79 4.33 -138.91
C VAL A 438 -31.12 5.12 -139.03
N ALA A 439 -31.76 5.11 -140.21
CA ALA A 439 -33.05 5.77 -140.47
C ALA A 439 -34.28 4.83 -140.40
N GLN A 440 -34.06 3.53 -140.17
CA GLN A 440 -35.07 2.54 -139.73
C GLN A 440 -34.93 2.31 -138.23
#